data_AF-A0A852T6X6-F1
#
_entry.id   AF-A0A852T6X6-F1
#
_cell.length_a   1.000
_cell.length_b   1.000
_cell.length_c   1.000
_cell.angle_alpha   90.00
_cell.angle_beta   90.00
_cell.angle_gamma   90.00
#
_symmetry.space_group_name_H-M   'P 1'
#
loop_
_entity.id
_entity.type
_entity.pdbx_description
1 polymer ?
#
loop_
_entity_poly.entity_id
_entity_poly.type
_entity_poly.pdbx_seq_one_letter_code
_entity_poly.pdbx_strand_id
1 'polypeptide(L)' 'MLKKIRIILGIVVILLAGFGLITKNFVAQPIMMLSLSAFILAGGLDELKQGIKRRGYISIFLAVFVLAVAIQTFLNSPK' A
#
# COMPACT_ATOMS: atom_id res chain seq x y z
N MET A 1 14.37 -11.12 1.75
CA MET A 1 14.46 -9.64 1.79
C MET A 1 13.09 -8.99 1.61
N LEU A 2 12.33 -9.35 0.56
CA LEU A 2 10.95 -8.88 0.34
C LEU A 2 10.01 -9.12 1.53
N LYS A 3 10.07 -10.27 2.19
CA LYS A 3 9.36 -10.52 3.46
C LYS A 3 9.63 -9.49 4.57
N LYS A 4 10.90 -9.08 4.77
CA LYS A 4 11.26 -8.07 5.80
C LYS A 4 10.71 -6.69 5.44
N ILE A 5 10.86 -6.30 4.17
CA ILE A 5 10.32 -5.05 3.61
C ILE A 5 8.79 -5.03 3.79
N ARG A 6 8.11 -6.12 3.46
CA ARG A 6 6.65 -6.26 3.63
C ARG A 6 6.24 -6.08 5.09
N ILE A 7 6.95 -6.67 6.05
CA ILE A 7 6.64 -6.51 7.49
C ILE A 7 6.80 -5.04 7.90
N ILE A 8 7.90 -4.38 7.51
CA ILE A 8 8.15 -2.98 7.85
C ILE A 8 7.06 -2.08 7.24
N LEU A 9 6.73 -2.26 5.96
CA LEU A 9 5.64 -1.51 5.31
C LEU A 9 4.28 -1.77 5.97
N GLY A 10 4.00 -3.02 6.37
CA GLY A 10 2.77 -3.36 7.07
C GLY A 10 2.64 -2.62 8.41
N ILE A 11 3.72 -2.55 9.18
CA ILE A 11 3.75 -1.81 10.45
C ILE A 11 3.49 -0.31 10.19
N VAL A 12 4.14 0.28 9.19
CA VAL A 12 3.95 1.69 8.82
C VAL A 12 2.50 1.97 8.41
N VAL A 13 1.90 1.11 7.60
CA VAL A 13 0.48 1.22 7.19
C VAL A 13 -0.44 1.16 8.41
N ILE A 14 -0.22 0.22 9.33
CA ILE A 14 -1.05 0.08 10.54
C ILE A 14 -0.93 1.31 11.44
N LEU A 15 0.27 1.84 11.61
CA LEU A 15 0.50 3.05 12.40
C LEU A 15 -0.19 4.27 11.79
N LEU A 16 -0.08 4.45 10.46
CA LEU A 16 -0.75 5.53 9.73
C LEU A 16 -2.28 5.40 9.79
N ALA A 17 -2.80 4.18 9.63
CA ALA A 17 -4.23 3.90 9.72
C ALA A 17 -4.77 4.14 11.13
N GLY A 18 -4.05 3.66 12.15
CA GLY A 18 -4.37 3.89 13.55
C GLY A 18 -4.34 5.37 13.90
N PHE A 19 -3.32 6.09 13.43
CA PHE A 19 -3.22 7.54 13.62
C PHE A 19 -4.43 8.27 13.03
N GLY A 20 -4.77 8.00 11.76
CA GLY A 20 -5.91 8.63 11.09
C GLY A 20 -7.25 8.31 11.75
N LEU A 21 -7.45 7.09 12.24
CA LEU A 21 -8.66 6.68 12.95
C LEU A 21 -8.78 7.36 14.33
N ILE A 22 -7.69 7.42 15.10
CA ILE A 22 -7.69 8.00 16.45
C ILE A 22 -7.83 9.52 16.39
N THR A 23 -7.04 10.18 15.53
CA THR A 23 -7.08 11.65 15.40
C THR A 23 -8.24 12.15 14.55
N LYS A 24 -8.98 11.24 13.88
CA LYS A 24 -9.96 11.56 12.83
C LYS A 24 -9.40 12.47 11.74
N ASN A 25 -8.07 12.54 11.61
CA ASN A 25 -7.38 13.39 10.69
C ASN A 25 -6.75 12.55 9.58
N PHE A 26 -7.29 12.70 8.38
CA PHE A 26 -6.88 11.95 7.20
C PHE A 26 -5.83 12.69 6.36
N VAL A 27 -5.14 13.71 6.90
CA VAL A 27 -4.04 14.40 6.21
C VAL A 27 -2.94 13.43 5.76
N ALA A 28 -2.69 12.36 6.52
CA ALA A 28 -1.73 11.32 6.15
C ALA A 28 -2.31 10.21 5.27
N GLN A 29 -3.59 10.29 4.85
CA GLN A 29 -4.25 9.28 4.02
C GLN A 29 -3.54 9.04 2.68
N PRO A 30 -3.03 10.06 1.95
CA PRO A 30 -2.28 9.81 0.71
C PRO A 30 -0.99 9.02 0.97
N ILE A 31 -0.28 9.35 2.06
CA ILE A 31 0.95 8.66 2.47
C ILE A 31 0.64 7.21 2.89
N MET A 32 -0.48 6.99 3.57
CA MET A 32 -0.97 5.66 3.92
C MET A 32 -1.31 4.84 2.68
N MET A 33 -2.02 5.40 1.70
CA MET A 33 -2.38 4.71 0.45
C MET A 33 -1.15 4.39 -0.40
N LEU A 34 -0.17 5.29 -0.47
CA LEU A 34 1.12 5.02 -1.12
C LEU A 34 1.87 3.86 -0.45
N SER A 35 1.94 3.89 0.89
CA SER A 35 2.56 2.80 1.67
C SER A 35 1.82 1.47 1.50
N LEU A 36 0.48 1.51 1.41
CA LEU A 36 -0.37 0.35 1.16
C LEU A 36 -0.12 -0.24 -0.23
N SER A 37 -0.05 0.61 -1.27
CA SER A 37 0.29 0.16 -2.64
C SER A 37 1.65 -0.53 -2.65
N ALA A 38 2.67 0.07 -2.04
CA ALA A 38 4.00 -0.52 -1.95
C ALA A 38 4.02 -1.84 -1.16
N PHE A 39 3.19 -1.98 -0.12
CA PHE A 39 3.02 -3.23 0.63
C PHE A 39 2.44 -4.34 -0.24
N ILE A 40 1.38 -4.03 -1.01
CA ILE A 40 0.73 -4.96 -1.92
C ILE A 40 1.70 -5.38 -3.04
N LEU A 41 2.46 -4.43 -3.60
CA LEU A 41 3.50 -4.68 -4.61
C LEU A 41 4.58 -5.61 -4.07
N ALA A 42 5.13 -5.33 -2.87
CA ALA A 42 6.12 -6.17 -2.23
C ALA A 42 5.59 -7.59 -1.95
N GLY A 43 4.31 -7.73 -1.58
CA GLY A 43 3.63 -9.02 -1.45
C GLY A 43 3.51 -9.76 -2.77
N GLY A 44 3.07 -9.08 -3.83
CA GLY A 44 2.93 -9.64 -5.16
C GLY A 44 4.26 -10.12 -5.75
N LEU A 45 5.35 -9.37 -5.57
CA LEU A 45 6.69 -9.80 -5.97
C LEU A 45 7.17 -11.02 -5.18
N ASP A 46 6.86 -11.11 -3.89
CA ASP A 46 7.22 -12.27 -3.07
C ASP A 46 6.44 -13.52 -3.54
N GLU A 47 5.15 -13.40 -3.86
CA GLU A 47 4.33 -14.47 -4.42
C GLU A 47 4.79 -14.90 -5.82
N LEU A 48 5.22 -13.95 -6.67
CA LEU A 48 5.79 -14.24 -7.99
C LEU A 48 7.10 -15.04 -7.84
N LYS A 49 7.95 -14.68 -6.88
CA LYS A 49 9.20 -15.39 -6.56
C LYS A 49 8.97 -16.78 -5.98
N GLN A 50 7.87 -16.99 -5.26
CA GLN A 50 7.46 -18.30 -4.74
C GLN A 50 6.81 -19.21 -5.81
N GLY A 51 6.74 -18.77 -7.07
CA GLY A 51 6.18 -19.56 -8.18
C GLY A 51 4.66 -19.46 -8.31
N ILE A 52 3.98 -18.71 -7.44
CA ILE A 52 2.53 -18.51 -7.48
C ILE A 52 2.20 -17.34 -8.43
N LYS A 53 2.39 -17.59 -9.73
CA LYS A 53 2.27 -16.58 -10.79
C LYS A 53 0.91 -15.87 -10.76
N ARG A 54 -0.19 -16.61 -10.59
CA ARG A 54 -1.56 -16.05 -10.67
C ARG A 54 -1.84 -15.00 -9.59
N ARG A 55 -1.47 -15.29 -8.33
CA ARG A 55 -1.63 -14.33 -7.22
C ARG A 55 -0.67 -13.16 -7.32
N GLY A 56 0.58 -13.38 -7.72
CA GLY A 56 1.54 -12.30 -7.91
C GLY A 56 1.12 -11.28 -8.96
N TYR A 57 0.58 -11.72 -10.11
CA TYR A 57 0.05 -10.81 -11.13
C TYR A 57 -1.16 -10.00 -10.65
N ILE A 58 -2.09 -10.64 -9.92
CA ILE A 58 -3.25 -9.95 -9.34
C ILE A 58 -2.79 -8.90 -8.32
N SER A 59 -1.84 -9.25 -7.45
CA SER A 59 -1.26 -8.33 -6.46
C SER A 59 -0.56 -7.15 -7.11
N ILE A 60 0.20 -7.35 -8.21
CA ILE A 60 0.83 -6.25 -8.96
C ILE A 60 -0.24 -5.33 -9.57
N PHE A 61 -1.25 -5.89 -10.22
CA PHE A 61 -2.36 -5.12 -10.79
C PHE A 61 -3.09 -4.31 -9.72
N LEU A 62 -3.38 -4.93 -8.57
CA LEU A 62 -4.02 -4.28 -7.44
C LEU A 62 -3.16 -3.15 -6.86
N ALA A 63 -1.84 -3.34 -6.77
CA ALA A 63 -0.93 -2.30 -6.31
C ALA A 63 -0.92 -1.08 -7.24
N VAL A 64 -0.92 -1.29 -8.55
CA VAL A 64 -1.01 -0.22 -9.56
C VAL A 64 -2.36 0.51 -9.45
N PHE A 65 -3.44 -0.23 -9.28
CA PHE A 65 -4.77 0.36 -9.07
C PHE A 65 -4.82 1.24 -7.81
N VAL A 66 -4.33 0.73 -6.68
CA VAL A 66 -4.25 1.50 -5.42
C VAL A 66 -3.36 2.73 -5.57
N LEU A 67 -2.26 2.63 -6.33
CA LEU A 67 -1.39 3.77 -6.62
C LEU A 67 -2.11 4.85 -7.45
N ALA A 68 -2.88 4.45 -8.47
CA ALA A 68 -3.68 5.38 -9.27
C ALA A 68 -4.75 6.08 -8.42
N VAL A 69 -5.41 5.34 -7.51
CA VAL A 69 -6.37 5.92 -6.54
C VAL A 69 -5.67 6.88 -5.58
N ALA A 70 -4.47 6.53 -5.09
CA ALA A 70 -3.69 7.40 -4.23
C ALA A 70 -3.34 8.73 -4.92
N ILE A 71 -2.90 8.66 -6.18
CA ILE A 71 -2.60 9.86 -7.00
C ILE A 71 -3.85 10.69 -7.23
N GLN A 72 -4.97 10.08 -7.59
CA GLN A 72 -6.24 10.81 -7.74
C GLN A 72 -6.68 11.47 -6.44
N THR A 73 -6.53 10.79 -5.31
CA THR A 73 -6.87 11.35 -3.99
C THR A 73 -5.97 12.52 -3.65
N PHE A 74 -4.68 12.42 -3.95
CA PHE A 74 -3.72 13.51 -3.76
C PHE A 74 -4.01 14.72 -4.67
N LEU A 75 -4.45 14.47 -5.91
CA LEU A 75 -4.79 15.52 -6.87
C LEU A 75 -6.15 16.18 -6.59
N ASN A 76 -7.13 15.43 -6.10
CA ASN A 76 -8.48 15.91 -5.80
C ASN A 76 -8.68 16.42 -4.36
N SER A 77 -7.73 16.22 -3.45
CA SER A 77 -7.83 16.82 -2.12
C SER A 77 -7.65 18.34 -2.23
N PRO A 78 -8.67 19.15 -1.89
CA PRO A 78 -8.49 20.60 -1.79
C PRO A 78 -7.46 20.89 -0.70
N LYS A 79 -6.47 21.74 -1.02
CA LYS A 79 -5.44 22.22 -0.09
C LYS A 79 -6.05 22.97 1.09
#